data_AF-A0A1G6M1L7-F1
#
_entry.id   AF-A0A1G6M1L7-F1
#
_cell.length_a   1.000
_cell.length_b   1.000
_cell.length_c   1.000
_cell.angle_alpha   90.00
_cell.angle_beta   90.00
_cell.angle_gamma   90.00
#
_symmetry.space_group_name_H-M   'P 1'
#
loop_
_entity.id
_entity.type
_entity.pdbx_description
1 polymer ?
#
loop_
_entity_poly.entity_id
_entity_poly.type
_entity_poly.pdbx_seq_one_letter_code
_entity_poly.pdbx_strand_id
1 'polypeptide(L)'
;MISIPQAVSLKEIEAAYPTLSSGQTLRLPMSLKFGGGVGVTGSLIQLSAEWSRSVEVPTLRLYGKETAAVAEAVAKEPHSMAAAYFASAIESASGEAITTRDALGDVVARIAAMQSGRFRETMHGRGAFLGSFSRAKNEFLIPLYSRPELGAVRSRDEFITLTSRIIEACAPGAERHMDDATRVTLGTLIYELFRNTDEHATTDEEGRPYSKNLRAVMAKFISYDAKTAATHLGEDDPRLSFFLLHNIANRRTSKKGAEERWQNSQFAFLELTVLDTGPGLARRWFSRRQRGGDKIETMSIAQEVSLVQECFELHATTKSTAGSGAGLSYVLQTLQRLNAYLRLRTGRVCLVQDFSSPKNEASFSAQHWLKEQPELPMTAGACYSIVVPLSKVLL
;
A
#
# COMPACT_ATOMS: atom_id res chain seq x y z
N MET A 1 10.41 -21.83 -9.50
CA MET A 1 9.66 -21.44 -8.29
C MET A 1 10.31 -20.21 -7.70
N ILE A 2 9.52 -19.21 -7.34
CA ILE A 2 9.97 -17.96 -6.72
C ILE A 2 9.59 -18.05 -5.25
N SER A 3 10.58 -17.95 -4.35
CA SER A 3 10.36 -18.11 -2.92
C SER A 3 10.78 -16.87 -2.18
N ILE A 4 9.82 -16.24 -1.50
CA ILE A 4 10.04 -15.04 -0.71
C ILE A 4 10.24 -15.44 0.77
N PRO A 5 11.32 -14.98 1.43
CA PRO A 5 11.57 -15.29 2.83
C PRO A 5 10.72 -14.43 3.78
N GLN A 6 10.61 -14.84 5.04
CA GLN A 6 9.88 -14.09 6.08
C GLN A 6 10.51 -12.72 6.39
N ALA A 7 11.83 -12.60 6.27
CA ALA A 7 12.57 -11.36 6.52
C ALA A 7 12.88 -10.60 5.22
N VAL A 8 11.94 -10.61 4.26
CA VAL A 8 12.14 -10.02 2.95
C VAL A 8 12.27 -8.49 3.02
N SER A 9 13.21 -7.93 2.26
CA SER A 9 13.35 -6.49 2.05
C SER A 9 12.69 -6.02 0.75
N LEU A 10 12.45 -4.72 0.62
CA LEU A 10 11.91 -4.15 -0.62
C LEU A 10 12.84 -4.42 -1.81
N LYS A 11 14.17 -4.41 -1.62
CA LYS A 11 15.13 -4.69 -2.70
C LYS A 11 15.05 -6.14 -3.17
N GLU A 12 14.90 -7.07 -2.23
CA GLU A 12 14.70 -8.49 -2.55
C GLU A 12 13.39 -8.73 -3.31
N ILE A 13 12.33 -7.96 -3.00
CA ILE A 13 11.09 -8.00 -3.77
C ILE A 13 11.30 -7.51 -5.21
N GLU A 14 11.97 -6.37 -5.42
CA GLU A 14 12.26 -5.86 -6.76
C GLU A 14 13.17 -6.84 -7.54
N ALA A 15 14.14 -7.47 -6.87
CA ALA A 15 15.03 -8.47 -7.46
C ALA A 15 14.30 -9.77 -7.88
N ALA A 16 13.09 -10.02 -7.37
CA ALA A 16 12.29 -11.19 -7.76
C ALA A 16 11.57 -11.00 -9.11
N TYR A 17 11.28 -9.77 -9.53
CA TYR A 17 10.51 -9.50 -10.76
C TYR A 17 11.10 -10.11 -12.04
N PRO A 18 12.42 -10.05 -12.29
CA PRO A 18 13.02 -10.66 -13.49
C PRO A 18 12.79 -12.18 -13.58
N THR A 19 12.46 -12.84 -12.47
CA THR A 19 12.22 -14.28 -12.41
C THR A 19 10.76 -14.67 -12.63
N LEU A 20 9.83 -13.71 -12.73
CA LEU A 20 8.39 -13.98 -12.85
C LEU A 20 8.05 -14.82 -14.09
N SER A 21 8.64 -14.51 -15.25
CA SER A 21 8.36 -15.21 -16.52
C SER A 21 8.79 -16.68 -16.55
N SER A 22 9.76 -17.06 -15.70
CA SER A 22 10.23 -18.45 -15.57
C SER A 22 9.65 -19.16 -14.34
N GLY A 23 8.96 -18.42 -13.45
CA GLY A 23 8.50 -18.90 -12.16
C GLY A 23 6.98 -19.13 -12.09
N GLN A 24 6.51 -20.28 -12.61
CA GLN A 24 5.08 -20.63 -12.52
C GLN A 24 4.54 -20.70 -11.08
N THR A 25 5.40 -21.08 -10.12
CA THR A 25 5.04 -21.19 -8.71
C THR A 25 5.59 -20.01 -7.90
N LEU A 26 4.72 -19.30 -7.19
CA LEU A 26 5.08 -18.30 -6.19
C LEU A 26 4.88 -18.88 -4.79
N ARG A 27 5.87 -18.68 -3.91
CA ARG A 27 5.82 -19.05 -2.49
C ARG A 27 6.06 -17.82 -1.64
N LEU A 28 5.04 -17.43 -0.87
CA LEU A 28 5.09 -16.27 0.03
C LEU A 28 5.16 -16.69 1.49
N PRO A 29 5.80 -15.89 2.36
CA PRO A 29 5.87 -16.19 3.77
C PRO A 29 4.50 -16.01 4.45
N MET A 30 4.18 -16.91 5.39
CA MET A 30 2.91 -16.91 6.13
C MET A 30 2.81 -15.79 7.19
N SER A 31 3.95 -15.18 7.52
CA SER A 31 4.06 -13.99 8.35
C SER A 31 5.31 -13.24 7.93
N LEU A 32 5.35 -11.94 8.19
CA LEU A 32 6.53 -11.13 7.92
C LEU A 32 7.25 -10.83 9.23
N LYS A 33 8.59 -10.86 9.21
CA LYS A 33 9.39 -10.48 10.38
C LYS A 33 9.02 -9.04 10.76
N PHE A 34 8.66 -8.83 12.02
CA PHE A 34 8.18 -7.54 12.54
C PHE A 34 6.95 -6.95 11.80
N GLY A 35 6.07 -7.80 11.25
CA GLY A 35 4.87 -7.36 10.52
C GLY A 35 5.15 -6.81 9.12
N GLY A 36 6.39 -6.97 8.65
CA GLY A 36 6.88 -6.37 7.42
C GLY A 36 7.13 -4.88 7.62
N GLY A 37 8.31 -4.42 7.20
CA GLY A 37 8.62 -2.99 7.17
C GLY A 37 7.63 -2.20 6.30
N VAL A 38 7.78 -0.89 6.32
CA VAL A 38 6.98 0.04 5.51
C VAL A 38 7.03 -0.39 4.03
N GLY A 39 5.87 -0.47 3.39
CA GLY A 39 5.71 -0.77 1.98
C GLY A 39 5.85 -2.24 1.59
N VAL A 40 6.35 -3.13 2.45
CA VAL A 40 6.61 -4.55 2.12
C VAL A 40 5.32 -5.26 1.70
N THR A 41 4.25 -5.14 2.50
CA THR A 41 2.96 -5.79 2.21
C THR A 41 2.39 -5.33 0.86
N GLY A 42 2.42 -4.01 0.59
CA GLY A 42 1.94 -3.47 -0.68
C GLY A 42 2.77 -3.94 -1.87
N SER A 43 4.09 -3.95 -1.75
CA SER A 43 5.00 -4.45 -2.78
C SER A 43 4.82 -5.95 -3.07
N LEU A 44 4.53 -6.78 -2.06
CA LEU A 44 4.19 -8.20 -2.27
C LEU A 44 2.85 -8.39 -2.98
N ILE A 45 1.87 -7.52 -2.73
CA ILE A 45 0.59 -7.53 -3.45
C ILE A 45 0.81 -7.19 -4.92
N GLN A 46 1.58 -6.13 -5.22
CA GLN A 46 1.91 -5.76 -6.60
C GLN A 46 2.70 -6.87 -7.31
N LEU A 47 3.68 -7.48 -6.63
CA LEU A 47 4.43 -8.63 -7.16
C LEU A 47 3.50 -9.80 -7.48
N SER A 48 2.55 -10.11 -6.60
CA SER A 48 1.59 -11.22 -6.81
C SER A 48 0.68 -10.97 -8.00
N ALA A 49 0.22 -9.74 -8.19
CA ALA A 49 -0.57 -9.36 -9.35
C ALA A 49 0.24 -9.47 -10.65
N GLU A 50 1.47 -8.94 -10.67
CA GLU A 50 2.34 -9.01 -11.84
C GLU A 50 2.74 -10.44 -12.18
N TRP A 51 3.09 -11.23 -11.16
CA TRP A 51 3.36 -12.66 -11.28
C TRP A 51 2.20 -13.39 -11.97
N SER A 52 0.97 -13.15 -11.52
CA SER A 52 -0.21 -13.83 -12.07
C SER A 52 -0.50 -13.51 -13.54
N ARG A 53 0.01 -12.39 -14.03
CA ARG A 53 -0.10 -11.96 -15.44
C ARG A 53 1.05 -12.46 -16.30
N SER A 54 2.17 -12.80 -15.66
CA SER A 54 3.43 -13.20 -16.31
C SER A 54 3.52 -14.69 -16.59
N VAL A 55 2.58 -15.49 -16.08
CA VAL A 55 2.58 -16.95 -16.21
C VAL A 55 1.20 -17.47 -16.62
N GLU A 56 1.17 -18.58 -17.35
CA GLU A 56 -0.08 -19.18 -17.85
C GLU A 56 -0.92 -19.81 -16.72
N VAL A 57 -0.27 -20.53 -15.81
CA VAL A 57 -0.90 -21.19 -14.66
C VAL A 57 -0.26 -20.68 -13.37
N PRO A 58 -0.77 -19.58 -12.79
CA PRO A 58 -0.22 -19.04 -11.56
C PRO A 58 -0.55 -19.95 -10.38
N THR A 59 0.44 -20.68 -9.88
CA THR A 59 0.31 -21.59 -8.73
C THR A 59 0.89 -20.98 -7.46
N LEU A 60 0.06 -20.77 -6.43
CA LEU A 60 0.52 -20.33 -5.12
C LEU A 60 0.86 -21.55 -4.26
N ARG A 61 2.10 -21.65 -3.81
CA ARG A 61 2.54 -22.67 -2.85
C ARG A 61 2.72 -22.05 -1.47
N LEU A 62 2.13 -22.64 -0.44
CA LEU A 62 2.26 -22.16 0.94
C LEU A 62 3.24 -23.01 1.76
N TYR A 63 3.61 -22.52 2.95
CA TYR A 63 4.48 -23.25 3.86
C TYR A 63 3.73 -24.26 4.76
N GLY A 64 2.39 -24.20 4.81
CA GLY A 64 1.57 -25.18 5.53
C GLY A 64 1.50 -26.53 4.82
N LYS A 65 1.61 -27.63 5.58
CA LYS A 65 1.47 -28.99 5.05
C LYS A 65 0.01 -29.45 4.98
N GLU A 66 -0.78 -29.10 5.99
CA GLU A 66 -2.17 -29.49 6.12
C GLU A 66 -3.11 -28.37 5.64
N THR A 67 -4.27 -28.75 5.11
CA THR A 67 -5.27 -27.82 4.56
C THR A 67 -5.69 -26.73 5.56
N ALA A 68 -5.90 -27.09 6.83
CA ALA A 68 -6.27 -26.13 7.88
C ALA A 68 -5.15 -25.10 8.13
N ALA A 69 -3.90 -25.55 8.19
CA ALA A 69 -2.74 -24.65 8.35
C ALA A 69 -2.55 -23.73 7.13
N VAL A 70 -2.89 -24.22 5.93
CA VAL A 70 -2.90 -23.41 4.70
C VAL A 70 -3.98 -22.33 4.76
N ALA A 71 -5.22 -22.70 5.11
CA ALA A 71 -6.32 -21.74 5.23
C ALA A 71 -6.01 -20.62 6.22
N GLU A 72 -5.51 -20.99 7.41
CA GLU A 72 -5.13 -20.05 8.46
C GLU A 72 -4.01 -19.11 7.98
N ALA A 73 -3.01 -19.65 7.28
CA ALA A 73 -1.90 -18.87 6.74
C ALA A 73 -2.33 -17.86 5.69
N VAL A 74 -3.26 -18.22 4.80
CA VAL A 74 -3.81 -17.29 3.80
C VAL A 74 -4.56 -16.15 4.50
N ALA A 75 -5.36 -16.46 5.53
CA ALA A 75 -6.22 -15.50 6.21
C ALA A 75 -5.52 -14.56 7.19
N LYS A 76 -4.23 -14.78 7.50
CA LYS A 76 -3.47 -13.96 8.44
C LYS A 76 -3.03 -12.63 7.84
N GLU A 77 -2.43 -12.67 6.65
CA GLU A 77 -1.72 -11.53 6.09
C GLU A 77 -2.34 -11.03 4.77
N PRO A 78 -2.47 -9.70 4.57
CA PRO A 78 -3.08 -9.15 3.36
C PRO A 78 -2.42 -9.58 2.05
N HIS A 79 -1.09 -9.69 2.01
CA HIS A 79 -0.37 -10.15 0.81
C HIS A 79 -0.66 -11.62 0.50
N SER A 80 -0.85 -12.46 1.51
CA SER A 80 -1.20 -13.87 1.33
C SER A 80 -2.63 -14.02 0.80
N MET A 81 -3.58 -13.25 1.33
CA MET A 81 -4.95 -13.16 0.79
C MET A 81 -4.95 -12.72 -0.68
N ALA A 82 -4.18 -11.68 -1.03
CA ALA A 82 -4.07 -11.20 -2.39
C ALA A 82 -3.44 -12.23 -3.33
N ALA A 83 -2.36 -12.89 -2.91
CA ALA A 83 -1.72 -13.92 -3.71
C ALA A 83 -2.65 -15.10 -3.98
N ALA A 84 -3.45 -15.52 -2.99
CA ALA A 84 -4.43 -16.58 -3.15
C ALA A 84 -5.55 -16.18 -4.12
N TYR A 85 -5.98 -14.90 -4.09
CA TYR A 85 -6.90 -14.36 -5.08
C TYR A 85 -6.30 -14.38 -6.50
N PHE A 86 -5.04 -13.98 -6.66
CA PHE A 86 -4.37 -13.93 -7.97
C PHE A 86 -4.03 -15.31 -8.54
N ALA A 87 -3.82 -16.32 -7.70
CA ALA A 87 -3.51 -17.69 -8.13
C ALA A 87 -4.68 -18.40 -8.83
N SER A 88 -4.36 -19.25 -9.79
CA SER A 88 -5.28 -20.19 -10.45
C SER A 88 -5.29 -21.56 -9.77
N ALA A 89 -4.19 -21.92 -9.11
CA ALA A 89 -4.07 -23.14 -8.31
C ALA A 89 -3.37 -22.83 -6.97
N ILE A 90 -3.71 -23.59 -5.93
CA ILE A 90 -3.10 -23.48 -4.60
C ILE A 90 -2.55 -24.84 -4.22
N GLU A 91 -1.32 -24.87 -3.69
CA GLU A 91 -0.65 -26.07 -3.25
C GLU A 91 -0.15 -25.97 -1.81
N SER A 92 -0.15 -27.11 -1.11
CA SER A 92 0.51 -27.28 0.17
C SER A 92 2.04 -27.21 0.04
N ALA A 93 2.74 -27.23 1.17
CA ALA A 93 4.20 -27.30 1.20
C ALA A 93 4.77 -28.57 0.54
N SER A 94 4.01 -29.66 0.48
CA SER A 94 4.39 -30.90 -0.21
C SER A 94 4.07 -30.88 -1.71
N GLY A 95 3.44 -29.83 -2.23
CA GLY A 95 3.00 -29.74 -3.62
C GLY A 95 1.65 -30.41 -3.89
N GLU A 96 0.91 -30.79 -2.84
CA GLU A 96 -0.43 -31.33 -2.97
C GLU A 96 -1.42 -30.21 -3.31
N ALA A 97 -2.29 -30.45 -4.30
CA ALA A 97 -3.30 -29.49 -4.71
C ALA A 97 -4.35 -29.28 -3.61
N ILE A 98 -4.65 -28.02 -3.31
CA ILE A 98 -5.68 -27.60 -2.35
C ILE A 98 -6.76 -26.86 -3.12
N THR A 99 -8.02 -27.15 -2.82
CA THR A 99 -9.12 -26.43 -3.46
C THR A 99 -9.13 -24.96 -3.00
N THR A 100 -9.49 -24.05 -3.91
CA THR A 100 -9.62 -22.63 -3.56
C THR A 100 -10.62 -22.41 -2.42
N ARG A 101 -11.67 -23.23 -2.33
CA ARG A 101 -12.65 -23.17 -1.24
C ARG A 101 -11.98 -23.43 0.10
N ASP A 102 -11.16 -24.47 0.19
CA ASP A 102 -10.54 -24.86 1.45
C ASP A 102 -9.45 -23.86 1.85
N ALA A 103 -8.61 -23.44 0.90
CA ALA A 103 -7.57 -22.44 1.15
C ALA A 103 -8.12 -21.05 1.53
N LEU A 104 -9.33 -20.69 1.09
CA LEU A 104 -9.98 -19.43 1.44
C LEU A 104 -11.00 -19.57 2.58
N GLY A 105 -11.11 -20.74 3.22
CA GLY A 105 -12.10 -20.99 4.28
C GLY A 105 -12.06 -19.94 5.38
N ASP A 106 -10.87 -19.69 5.94
CA ASP A 106 -10.67 -18.71 7.01
C ASP A 106 -10.69 -17.26 6.53
N VAL A 107 -10.51 -17.03 5.23
CA VAL A 107 -10.57 -15.69 4.62
C VAL A 107 -11.99 -15.12 4.69
N VAL A 108 -13.02 -15.99 4.68
CA VAL A 108 -14.43 -15.58 4.75
C VAL A 108 -14.70 -14.71 5.98
N ALA A 109 -14.15 -15.06 7.14
CA ALA A 109 -14.31 -14.28 8.37
C ALA A 109 -13.68 -12.89 8.25
N ARG A 110 -12.51 -12.78 7.60
CA ARG A 110 -11.82 -11.51 7.34
C ARG A 110 -12.64 -10.63 6.40
N ILE A 111 -13.17 -11.18 5.31
CA ILE A 111 -14.03 -10.45 4.37
C ILE A 111 -15.32 -9.98 5.06
N ALA A 112 -15.93 -10.80 5.90
CA ALA A 112 -17.09 -10.40 6.69
C ALA A 112 -16.76 -9.26 7.68
N ALA A 113 -15.57 -9.29 8.30
CA ALA A 113 -15.09 -8.20 9.13
C ALA A 113 -14.88 -6.90 8.33
N MET A 114 -14.34 -6.99 7.11
CA MET A 114 -14.21 -5.84 6.20
C MET A 114 -15.58 -5.22 5.86
N GLN A 115 -16.57 -6.06 5.54
CA GLN A 115 -17.92 -5.60 5.19
C GLN A 115 -18.66 -4.95 6.37
N SER A 116 -18.47 -5.47 7.59
CA SER A 116 -19.16 -4.98 8.79
C SER A 116 -18.40 -3.88 9.54
N GLY A 117 -17.20 -3.52 9.08
CA GLY A 117 -16.37 -2.49 9.71
C GLY A 117 -15.75 -2.92 11.05
N ARG A 118 -15.53 -4.22 11.25
CA ARG A 118 -14.76 -4.77 12.39
C ARG A 118 -13.27 -4.76 12.05
N PHE A 119 -12.69 -3.56 11.95
CA PHE A 119 -11.37 -3.35 11.35
C PHE A 119 -10.21 -4.10 12.04
N ARG A 120 -10.26 -4.28 13.36
CA ARG A 120 -9.27 -5.07 14.13
C ARG A 120 -9.20 -6.54 13.71
N GLU A 121 -10.27 -7.06 13.11
CA GLU A 121 -10.39 -8.46 12.69
C GLU A 121 -10.06 -8.64 11.20
N THR A 122 -9.60 -7.61 10.50
CA THR A 122 -9.40 -7.70 9.03
C THR A 122 -8.02 -8.22 8.62
N MET A 123 -7.06 -8.22 9.53
CA MET A 123 -5.72 -8.80 9.35
C MET A 123 -5.12 -9.21 10.70
N HIS A 124 -4.04 -9.98 10.66
CA HIS A 124 -3.22 -10.25 11.83
C HIS A 124 -2.36 -9.03 12.22
N GLY A 125 -2.01 -8.92 13.51
CA GLY A 125 -1.22 -7.81 14.04
C GLY A 125 -2.03 -6.54 14.29
N ARG A 126 -1.34 -5.44 14.58
CA ARG A 126 -1.96 -4.14 14.86
C ARG A 126 -2.17 -3.36 13.57
N GLY A 127 -3.18 -3.77 12.81
CA GLY A 127 -3.52 -3.16 11.54
C GLY A 127 -4.98 -3.36 11.14
N ALA A 128 -5.33 -2.75 10.02
CA ALA A 128 -6.60 -2.93 9.34
C ALA A 128 -6.34 -2.99 7.83
N PHE A 129 -7.04 -3.89 7.15
CA PHE A 129 -6.96 -4.09 5.70
C PHE A 129 -8.36 -4.16 5.11
N LEU A 130 -8.61 -3.34 4.10
CA LEU A 130 -9.87 -3.34 3.34
C LEU A 130 -9.51 -3.58 1.87
N GLY A 131 -9.69 -4.81 1.40
CA GLY A 131 -9.41 -5.21 0.02
C GLY A 131 -10.69 -5.37 -0.80
N SER A 132 -10.81 -4.59 -1.87
CA SER A 132 -11.87 -4.69 -2.87
C SER A 132 -11.39 -5.58 -4.02
N PHE A 133 -11.67 -6.89 -3.91
CA PHE A 133 -11.27 -7.91 -4.88
C PHE A 133 -12.25 -7.95 -6.05
N SER A 134 -11.81 -7.58 -7.25
CA SER A 134 -12.70 -7.47 -8.40
C SER A 134 -13.33 -8.80 -8.79
N ARG A 135 -14.61 -8.73 -9.18
CA ARG A 135 -15.49 -9.86 -9.51
C ARG A 135 -15.79 -10.81 -8.35
N ALA A 136 -15.31 -10.54 -7.14
CA ALA A 136 -15.77 -11.24 -5.96
C ALA A 136 -17.17 -10.76 -5.58
N LYS A 137 -17.99 -11.63 -4.97
CA LYS A 137 -19.31 -11.26 -4.45
C LYS A 137 -19.27 -10.05 -3.52
N ASN A 138 -18.15 -9.87 -2.81
CA ASN A 138 -17.91 -8.81 -1.84
C ASN A 138 -16.91 -7.76 -2.36
N GLU A 139 -16.78 -7.58 -3.68
CA GLU A 139 -15.89 -6.58 -4.30
C GLU A 139 -16.07 -5.19 -3.69
N PHE A 140 -17.33 -4.75 -3.59
CA PHE A 140 -17.67 -3.43 -3.06
C PHE A 140 -17.91 -3.52 -1.56
N LEU A 141 -16.90 -3.11 -0.78
CA LEU A 141 -16.98 -3.10 0.67
C LEU A 141 -17.91 -1.96 1.14
N ILE A 142 -18.91 -2.28 1.98
CA ILE A 142 -19.85 -1.29 2.54
C ILE A 142 -19.15 -0.07 3.15
N PRO A 143 -18.02 -0.19 3.86
CA PRO A 143 -17.32 0.99 4.37
C PRO A 143 -16.72 1.91 3.31
N LEU A 144 -16.38 1.39 2.11
CA LEU A 144 -15.73 2.16 1.04
C LEU A 144 -16.72 2.67 -0.02
N TYR A 145 -17.82 1.96 -0.22
CA TYR A 145 -18.79 2.23 -1.29
C TYR A 145 -20.20 2.49 -0.75
N SER A 146 -20.88 3.45 -1.36
CA SER A 146 -22.29 3.77 -1.08
C SER A 146 -23.24 2.80 -1.80
N ARG A 147 -22.82 2.27 -2.95
CA ARG A 147 -23.53 1.28 -3.77
C ARG A 147 -22.54 0.26 -4.32
N PRO A 148 -22.96 -0.97 -4.65
CA PRO A 148 -22.07 -2.01 -5.14
C PRO A 148 -21.72 -1.83 -6.63
N GLU A 149 -21.11 -0.68 -6.98
CA GLU A 149 -20.70 -0.34 -8.35
C GLU A 149 -19.47 0.56 -8.38
N LEU A 150 -18.75 0.56 -9.51
CA LEU A 150 -17.64 1.46 -9.77
C LEU A 150 -18.11 2.92 -9.76
N GLY A 151 -17.29 3.83 -9.24
CA GLY A 151 -17.61 5.26 -9.14
C GLY A 151 -18.55 5.62 -7.99
N ALA A 152 -19.10 4.64 -7.25
CA ALA A 152 -19.95 4.88 -6.08
C ALA A 152 -19.16 4.92 -4.75
N VAL A 153 -17.89 5.33 -4.79
CA VAL A 153 -17.06 5.57 -3.59
C VAL A 153 -17.80 6.51 -2.65
N ARG A 154 -17.79 6.21 -1.34
CA ARG A 154 -18.44 7.06 -0.32
C ARG A 154 -17.86 8.46 -0.30
N SER A 155 -18.64 9.40 0.22
CA SER A 155 -18.24 10.81 0.30
C SER A 155 -17.00 11.02 1.15
N ARG A 156 -16.35 12.18 0.98
CA ARG A 156 -15.19 12.59 1.76
C ARG A 156 -15.46 12.56 3.27
N ASP A 157 -16.62 13.04 3.72
CA ASP A 157 -16.99 13.09 5.14
C ASP A 157 -17.14 11.69 5.75
N GLU A 158 -17.69 10.75 4.97
CA GLU A 158 -17.76 9.34 5.37
C GLU A 158 -16.35 8.72 5.44
N PHE A 159 -15.44 9.11 4.55
CA PHE A 159 -14.03 8.68 4.61
C PHE A 159 -13.27 9.26 5.81
N ILE A 160 -13.61 10.46 6.26
CA ILE A 160 -13.08 11.02 7.52
C ILE A 160 -13.48 10.12 8.69
N THR A 161 -14.77 9.77 8.77
CA THR A 161 -15.29 8.87 9.82
C THR A 161 -14.68 7.46 9.71
N LEU A 162 -14.58 6.92 8.49
CA LEU A 162 -13.95 5.63 8.23
C LEU A 162 -12.49 5.62 8.69
N THR A 163 -11.72 6.65 8.32
CA THR A 163 -10.30 6.74 8.62
C THR A 163 -10.07 6.79 10.13
N SER A 164 -10.87 7.57 10.88
CA SER A 164 -10.86 7.54 12.34
C SER A 164 -11.08 6.14 12.91
N ARG A 165 -12.07 5.40 12.41
CA ARG A 165 -12.36 4.03 12.89
C ARG A 165 -11.24 3.06 12.55
N ILE A 166 -10.58 3.23 11.40
CA ILE A 166 -9.39 2.46 11.01
C ILE A 166 -8.23 2.77 11.96
N ILE A 167 -7.97 4.04 12.26
CA ILE A 167 -6.88 4.45 13.16
C ILE A 167 -7.16 4.00 14.60
N GLU A 168 -8.40 4.10 15.08
CA GLU A 168 -8.84 3.57 16.39
C GLU A 168 -8.61 2.05 16.51
N ALA A 169 -8.74 1.32 15.40
CA ALA A 169 -8.48 -0.11 15.37
C ALA A 169 -6.98 -0.44 15.57
N CYS A 170 -6.09 0.33 14.95
CA CYS A 170 -4.64 0.07 14.93
C CYS A 170 -3.88 0.78 16.07
N ALA A 171 -4.28 2.01 16.36
CA ALA A 171 -3.61 2.99 17.21
C ALA A 171 -4.63 3.81 18.04
N PRO A 172 -5.39 3.18 18.97
CA PRO A 172 -6.44 3.86 19.75
C PRO A 172 -5.92 4.97 20.67
N GLY A 173 -4.65 4.91 21.08
CA GLY A 173 -4.01 6.04 21.75
C GLY A 173 -3.89 7.26 20.85
N ALA A 174 -3.60 7.04 19.57
CA ALA A 174 -3.40 8.12 18.63
C ALA A 174 -4.68 8.82 18.21
N GLU A 175 -5.74 8.04 17.95
CA GLU A 175 -7.03 8.61 17.56
C GLU A 175 -7.63 9.48 18.68
N ARG A 176 -7.50 9.07 19.94
CA ARG A 176 -8.02 9.83 21.09
C ARG A 176 -7.40 11.21 21.27
N HIS A 177 -6.17 11.40 20.81
CA HIS A 177 -5.44 12.67 20.95
C HIS A 177 -5.34 13.44 19.63
N MET A 178 -5.84 12.87 18.54
CA MET A 178 -5.86 13.50 17.23
C MET A 178 -6.84 14.67 17.22
N ASP A 179 -6.34 15.84 16.85
CA ASP A 179 -7.19 17.00 16.59
C ASP A 179 -8.06 16.82 15.34
N ASP A 180 -9.18 17.54 15.28
CA ASP A 180 -10.14 17.42 14.18
C ASP A 180 -9.50 17.81 12.83
N ALA A 181 -8.58 18.76 12.83
CA ALA A 181 -7.89 19.21 11.63
C ALA A 181 -7.05 18.08 11.01
N THR A 182 -6.34 17.30 11.83
CA THR A 182 -5.55 16.15 11.41
C THR A 182 -6.44 15.00 10.98
N ARG A 183 -7.55 14.78 11.68
CA ARG A 183 -8.56 13.77 11.30
C ARG A 183 -9.14 14.04 9.91
N VAL A 184 -9.58 15.27 9.65
CA VAL A 184 -10.07 15.72 8.34
C VAL A 184 -8.98 15.54 7.26
N THR A 185 -7.74 15.88 7.61
CA THR A 185 -6.58 15.78 6.71
C THR A 185 -6.33 14.32 6.30
N LEU A 186 -6.22 13.39 7.25
CA LEU A 186 -6.03 11.97 6.99
C LEU A 186 -7.21 11.34 6.25
N GLY A 187 -8.44 11.68 6.63
CA GLY A 187 -9.64 11.22 5.95
C GLY A 187 -9.70 11.62 4.49
N THR A 188 -9.39 12.89 4.22
CA THR A 188 -9.37 13.42 2.85
C THR A 188 -8.24 12.80 2.02
N LEU A 189 -7.08 12.57 2.62
CA LEU A 189 -5.96 11.86 1.96
C LEU A 189 -6.38 10.48 1.47
N ILE A 190 -6.97 9.66 2.34
CA ILE A 190 -7.41 8.31 1.97
C ILE A 190 -8.53 8.36 0.93
N TYR A 191 -9.49 9.27 1.07
CA TYR A 191 -10.55 9.48 0.08
C TYR A 191 -10.00 9.78 -1.31
N GLU A 192 -9.13 10.78 -1.44
CA GLU A 192 -8.62 11.19 -2.76
C GLU A 192 -7.78 10.08 -3.40
N LEU A 193 -6.94 9.39 -2.64
CA LEU A 193 -6.14 8.28 -3.15
C LEU A 193 -7.01 7.09 -3.55
N PHE A 194 -7.94 6.66 -2.70
CA PHE A 194 -8.79 5.51 -2.99
C PHE A 194 -9.74 5.78 -4.16
N ARG A 195 -10.30 7.00 -4.24
CA ARG A 195 -11.11 7.42 -5.39
C ARG A 195 -10.31 7.41 -6.69
N ASN A 196 -9.07 7.88 -6.69
CA ASN A 196 -8.19 7.78 -7.87
C ASN A 196 -8.00 6.33 -8.30
N THR A 197 -7.70 5.45 -7.34
CA THR A 197 -7.60 4.01 -7.58
C THR A 197 -8.90 3.44 -8.18
N ASP A 198 -10.07 3.77 -7.64
CA ASP A 198 -11.37 3.30 -8.15
C ASP A 198 -11.65 3.78 -9.58
N GLU A 199 -11.36 5.05 -9.86
CA GLU A 199 -11.64 5.67 -11.15
C GLU A 199 -10.67 5.21 -12.27
N HIS A 200 -9.46 4.76 -11.93
CA HIS A 200 -8.35 4.68 -12.89
C HIS A 200 -7.66 3.32 -12.98
N ALA A 201 -7.86 2.43 -12.01
CA ALA A 201 -7.13 1.16 -11.91
C ALA A 201 -7.92 -0.10 -12.30
N THR A 202 -9.14 0.03 -12.82
CA THR A 202 -10.07 -1.08 -13.06
C THR A 202 -9.93 -1.72 -14.44
N THR A 203 -9.40 -0.98 -15.41
CA THR A 203 -9.15 -1.43 -16.78
C THR A 203 -7.68 -1.32 -17.14
N ASP A 204 -7.27 -2.03 -18.19
CA ASP A 204 -5.94 -1.87 -18.80
C ASP A 204 -5.86 -0.57 -19.66
N GLU A 205 -4.75 -0.42 -20.36
CA GLU A 205 -4.43 0.71 -21.22
C GLU A 205 -5.39 0.79 -22.43
N GLU A 206 -5.88 -0.35 -22.90
CA GLU A 206 -6.89 -0.45 -23.97
C GLU A 206 -8.34 -0.31 -23.48
N GLY A 207 -8.54 -0.12 -22.18
CA GLY A 207 -9.86 0.01 -21.57
C GLY A 207 -10.58 -1.31 -21.31
N ARG A 208 -9.89 -2.46 -21.45
CA ARG A 208 -10.45 -3.77 -21.13
C ARG A 208 -10.41 -4.01 -19.61
N PRO A 209 -11.48 -4.54 -19.00
CA PRO A 209 -11.48 -4.87 -17.59
C PRO A 209 -10.50 -6.00 -17.26
N TYR A 210 -9.73 -5.85 -16.19
CA TYR A 210 -8.89 -6.93 -15.69
C TYR A 210 -9.74 -8.15 -15.28
N SER A 211 -9.22 -9.36 -15.52
CA SER A 211 -9.82 -10.60 -15.03
C SER A 211 -9.75 -10.69 -13.51
N LYS A 212 -8.62 -10.26 -12.94
CA LYS A 212 -8.35 -10.13 -11.51
C LYS A 212 -7.72 -8.77 -11.22
N ASN A 213 -8.29 -8.06 -10.25
CA ASN A 213 -7.83 -6.75 -9.82
C ASN A 213 -8.11 -6.56 -8.33
N LEU A 214 -7.26 -5.81 -7.65
CA LEU A 214 -7.40 -5.46 -6.25
C LEU A 214 -7.23 -3.95 -6.11
N ARG A 215 -8.11 -3.35 -5.31
CA ARG A 215 -7.99 -1.97 -4.81
C ARG A 215 -8.10 -2.04 -3.30
N ALA A 216 -7.19 -1.41 -2.57
CA ALA A 216 -7.14 -1.58 -1.13
C ALA A 216 -6.72 -0.33 -0.36
N VAL A 217 -7.22 -0.27 0.87
CA VAL A 217 -6.76 0.62 1.94
C VAL A 217 -6.23 -0.25 3.06
N MET A 218 -5.06 0.10 3.59
CA MET A 218 -4.46 -0.58 4.73
C MET A 218 -3.91 0.46 5.71
N ALA A 219 -3.98 0.15 7.00
CA ALA A 219 -3.28 0.91 8.04
C ALA A 219 -2.53 -0.06 8.95
N LYS A 220 -1.29 0.26 9.31
CA LYS A 220 -0.48 -0.51 10.27
C LYS A 220 0.12 0.41 11.33
N PHE A 221 0.07 -0.03 12.58
CA PHE A 221 0.84 0.58 13.65
C PHE A 221 2.25 0.01 13.65
N ILE A 222 3.25 0.88 13.53
CA ILE A 222 4.66 0.50 13.54
C ILE A 222 5.31 1.14 14.77
N SER A 223 6.05 0.34 15.53
CA SER A 223 6.80 0.84 16.67
C SER A 223 8.26 0.39 16.64
N TYR A 224 9.16 1.31 16.90
CA TYR A 224 10.58 1.03 17.06
C TYR A 224 11.01 1.34 18.49
N ASP A 225 11.83 0.45 19.07
CA ASP A 225 12.58 0.78 20.27
C ASP A 225 13.77 1.67 19.88
N ALA A 226 13.91 2.82 20.54
CA ALA A 226 15.02 3.75 20.37
C ALA A 226 16.42 3.11 20.34
N LYS A 227 16.62 2.03 21.11
CA LYS A 227 17.90 1.34 21.29
C LYS A 227 18.19 0.38 20.15
N THR A 228 17.16 -0.24 19.58
CA THR A 228 17.30 -1.23 18.50
C THR A 228 16.87 -0.70 17.14
N ALA A 229 16.34 0.53 17.07
CA ALA A 229 15.87 1.17 15.84
C ALA A 229 16.95 1.13 14.75
N ALA A 230 18.20 1.50 15.06
CA ALA A 230 19.29 1.45 14.08
C ALA A 230 19.57 0.04 13.54
N THR A 231 19.30 -1.01 14.32
CA THR A 231 19.47 -2.41 13.92
C THR A 231 18.27 -2.94 13.11
N HIS A 232 17.08 -2.37 13.31
CA HIS A 232 15.85 -2.77 12.61
C HIS A 232 15.59 -1.95 11.35
N LEU A 233 16.10 -0.72 11.30
CA LEU A 233 16.11 0.14 10.13
C LEU A 233 17.25 -0.31 9.22
N GLY A 234 16.96 -1.29 8.37
CA GLY A 234 17.95 -1.84 7.44
C GLY A 234 18.55 -0.78 6.51
N GLU A 235 19.70 -1.11 5.93
CA GLU A 235 20.38 -0.31 4.89
C GLU A 235 19.61 -0.25 3.57
N ASP A 236 18.47 -0.94 3.49
CA ASP A 236 17.70 -1.09 2.27
C ASP A 236 16.85 0.13 1.88
N ASP A 237 16.55 1.01 2.83
CA ASP A 237 15.93 2.30 2.55
C ASP A 237 16.56 3.42 3.39
N PRO A 238 17.71 3.96 2.96
CA PRO A 238 18.42 5.00 3.70
C PRO A 238 17.57 6.25 3.96
N ARG A 239 16.61 6.55 3.08
CA ARG A 239 15.77 7.76 3.18
C ARG A 239 14.66 7.57 4.21
N LEU A 240 13.99 6.43 4.19
CA LEU A 240 13.05 6.08 5.25
C LEU A 240 13.77 5.98 6.60
N SER A 241 14.93 5.32 6.64
CA SER A 241 15.75 5.22 7.84
C SER A 241 16.13 6.61 8.37
N PHE A 242 16.55 7.53 7.50
CA PHE A 242 16.82 8.92 7.86
C PHE A 242 15.57 9.62 8.43
N PHE A 243 14.43 9.53 7.74
CA PHE A 243 13.16 10.12 8.19
C PHE A 243 12.76 9.62 9.57
N LEU A 244 12.82 8.31 9.80
CA LEU A 244 12.47 7.68 11.08
C LEU A 244 13.44 8.11 12.18
N LEU A 245 14.76 8.07 11.93
CA LEU A 245 15.79 8.50 12.89
C LEU A 245 15.70 10.00 13.21
N HIS A 246 15.43 10.84 12.22
CA HIS A 246 15.23 12.29 12.40
C HIS A 246 14.03 12.57 13.31
N ASN A 247 12.90 11.92 13.07
CA ASN A 247 11.71 12.02 13.91
C ASN A 247 11.94 11.47 15.33
N ILE A 248 12.74 10.42 15.47
CA ILE A 248 13.18 9.86 16.75
C ILE A 248 14.04 10.89 17.52
N ALA A 249 15.00 11.52 16.84
CA ALA A 249 15.95 12.46 17.43
C ALA A 249 15.29 13.77 17.88
N ASN A 250 14.42 14.37 17.05
CA ASN A 250 13.74 15.64 17.37
C ASN A 250 12.81 15.53 18.60
N ARG A 251 12.34 14.33 18.94
CA ARG A 251 11.60 14.09 20.19
C ARG A 251 12.47 13.99 21.43
N ARG A 252 13.77 13.72 21.29
CA ARG A 252 14.72 13.70 22.41
C ARG A 252 15.05 15.12 22.86
N THR A 253 15.20 16.05 21.91
CA THR A 253 15.60 17.44 22.18
C THR A 253 14.49 18.31 22.79
N SER A 254 13.22 17.97 22.56
CA SER A 254 12.06 18.67 23.16
C SER A 254 11.82 18.34 24.64
N LYS A 255 12.53 17.37 25.22
CA LYS A 255 12.46 17.03 26.65
C LYS A 255 13.62 17.66 27.42
N LYS A 256 13.53 18.94 27.76
CA LYS A 256 14.32 19.51 28.87
C LYS A 256 13.63 19.12 30.19
N GLY A 257 14.24 18.20 30.93
CA GLY A 257 13.84 17.84 32.30
C GLY A 257 13.18 16.46 32.41
N ALA A 258 13.97 15.48 32.87
CA ALA A 258 13.62 14.27 33.64
C ALA A 258 14.49 13.09 33.19
N GLU A 259 15.58 12.87 33.91
CA GLU A 259 16.47 11.70 33.82
C GLU A 259 15.79 10.37 34.22
N GLU A 260 14.49 10.35 34.54
CA GLU A 260 13.79 9.16 35.05
C GLU A 260 12.82 8.49 34.06
N ARG A 261 12.60 9.03 32.85
CA ARG A 261 11.62 8.47 31.88
C ARG A 261 12.22 7.65 30.72
N TRP A 262 13.46 7.19 30.87
CA TRP A 262 14.19 6.44 29.83
C TRP A 262 13.71 5.00 29.59
N GLN A 263 12.76 4.49 30.38
CA GLN A 263 12.27 3.11 30.25
C GLN A 263 11.16 2.93 29.19
N ASN A 264 10.53 3.99 28.67
CA ASN A 264 9.45 3.91 27.67
C ASN A 264 9.79 4.67 26.35
N SER A 265 10.98 4.46 25.80
CA SER A 265 11.42 5.10 24.55
C SER A 265 10.95 4.37 23.28
N GLN A 266 9.67 3.99 23.22
CA GLN A 266 9.08 3.46 21.98
C GLN A 266 8.59 4.62 21.10
N PHE A 267 9.01 4.61 19.84
CA PHE A 267 8.58 5.57 18.83
C PHE A 267 7.57 4.91 17.92
N ALA A 268 6.41 5.53 17.80
CA ALA A 268 5.29 5.01 17.05
C ALA A 268 5.02 5.80 15.78
N PHE A 269 4.68 5.07 14.73
CA PHE A 269 4.32 5.58 13.42
C PHE A 269 3.05 4.86 12.96
N LEU A 270 2.30 5.56 12.12
CA LEU A 270 1.18 4.98 11.39
C LEU A 270 1.61 4.87 9.93
N GLU A 271 1.63 3.65 9.41
CA GLU A 271 1.68 3.44 7.96
C GLU A 271 0.25 3.41 7.43
N LEU A 272 -0.02 4.26 6.43
CA LEU A 272 -1.22 4.25 5.63
C LEU A 272 -0.84 3.83 4.22
N THR A 273 -1.46 2.77 3.72
CA THR A 273 -1.25 2.28 2.37
C THR A 273 -2.54 2.36 1.58
N VAL A 274 -2.50 3.02 0.42
CA VAL A 274 -3.52 2.90 -0.61
C VAL A 274 -2.86 2.27 -1.82
N LEU A 275 -3.46 1.23 -2.37
CA LEU A 275 -2.88 0.55 -3.52
C LEU A 275 -3.94 0.02 -4.47
N ASP A 276 -3.50 -0.18 -5.70
CA ASP A 276 -4.21 -0.96 -6.69
C ASP A 276 -3.28 -1.84 -7.49
N THR A 277 -3.87 -2.71 -8.29
CA THR A 277 -3.16 -3.56 -9.25
C THR A 277 -3.57 -3.21 -10.67
N GLY A 278 -3.83 -1.94 -10.97
CA GLY A 278 -4.20 -1.48 -12.31
C GLY A 278 -3.00 -1.37 -13.27
N PRO A 279 -3.07 -0.45 -14.26
CA PRO A 279 -1.97 -0.17 -15.18
C PRO A 279 -0.85 0.69 -14.57
N GLY A 280 -1.11 1.36 -13.43
CA GLY A 280 -0.22 2.36 -12.85
C GLY A 280 -0.42 3.75 -13.45
N LEU A 281 0.20 4.75 -12.82
CA LEU A 281 -0.09 6.17 -13.07
C LEU A 281 0.32 6.62 -14.48
N ALA A 282 1.60 6.47 -14.83
CA ALA A 282 2.12 6.92 -16.11
C ALA A 282 1.44 6.20 -17.29
N ARG A 283 1.25 4.88 -17.22
CA ARG A 283 0.53 4.10 -18.26
C ARG A 283 -0.90 4.60 -18.44
N ARG A 284 -1.66 4.74 -17.35
CA ARG A 284 -3.03 5.28 -17.43
C ARG A 284 -3.05 6.68 -18.01
N TRP A 285 -2.14 7.55 -17.55
CA TRP A 285 -2.05 8.92 -18.02
C TRP A 285 -1.80 9.00 -19.52
N PHE A 286 -0.80 8.24 -19.96
CA PHE A 286 -0.37 8.16 -21.34
C PHE A 286 -1.48 7.61 -22.26
N SER A 287 -2.11 6.49 -21.87
CA SER A 287 -3.19 5.84 -22.65
C SER A 287 -4.41 6.74 -22.91
N ARG A 288 -4.70 7.70 -22.00
CA ARG A 288 -5.83 8.62 -22.18
C ARG A 288 -5.52 9.81 -23.10
N ARG A 289 -4.25 10.18 -23.25
CA ARG A 289 -3.83 11.34 -24.03
C ARG A 289 -3.40 10.98 -25.46
N GLN A 290 -2.90 9.76 -25.68
CA GLN A 290 -2.53 9.31 -27.01
C GLN A 290 -3.63 8.48 -27.68
N ARG A 291 -3.91 8.78 -28.95
CA ARG A 291 -4.83 8.01 -29.82
C ARG A 291 -4.11 6.97 -30.71
N GLY A 292 -2.86 6.60 -30.42
CA GLY A 292 -2.14 5.66 -31.28
C GLY A 292 -0.86 5.07 -30.70
N GLY A 293 -0.77 3.74 -30.74
CA GLY A 293 0.43 2.94 -31.04
C GLY A 293 1.64 2.93 -30.09
N ASP A 294 1.97 4.03 -29.41
CA ASP A 294 3.19 4.11 -28.61
C ASP A 294 3.07 3.25 -27.35
N LYS A 295 4.15 2.54 -27.04
CA LYS A 295 4.25 1.60 -25.93
C LYS A 295 5.00 2.26 -24.77
N ILE A 296 4.51 2.14 -23.53
CA ILE A 296 5.24 2.74 -22.40
C ILE A 296 6.62 2.11 -22.24
N GLU A 297 6.81 0.88 -22.69
CA GLU A 297 8.06 0.15 -22.63
C GLU A 297 9.18 0.88 -23.39
N THR A 298 8.82 1.68 -24.41
CA THR A 298 9.78 2.49 -25.18
C THR A 298 9.97 3.90 -24.62
N MET A 299 9.20 4.28 -23.60
CA MET A 299 9.33 5.57 -22.91
C MET A 299 10.57 5.57 -22.02
N SER A 300 11.32 6.68 -22.03
CA SER A 300 12.43 6.85 -21.09
C SER A 300 11.94 6.98 -19.66
N ILE A 301 12.77 6.59 -18.69
CA ILE A 301 12.42 6.72 -17.26
C ILE A 301 12.19 8.18 -16.86
N ALA A 302 12.93 9.14 -17.43
CA ALA A 302 12.71 10.55 -17.16
C ALA A 302 11.31 11.02 -17.62
N GLN A 303 10.85 10.57 -18.79
CA GLN A 303 9.49 10.83 -19.27
C GLN A 303 8.45 10.15 -18.37
N GLU A 304 8.67 8.90 -17.96
CA GLU A 304 7.75 8.20 -17.06
C GLU A 304 7.61 8.94 -15.72
N VAL A 305 8.73 9.41 -15.14
CA VAL A 305 8.72 10.25 -13.94
C VAL A 305 7.96 11.55 -14.18
N SER A 306 8.16 12.22 -15.31
CA SER A 306 7.43 13.44 -15.66
C SER A 306 5.91 13.20 -15.69
N LEU A 307 5.45 12.10 -16.29
CA LEU A 307 4.02 11.77 -16.32
C LEU A 307 3.47 11.44 -14.92
N VAL A 308 4.27 10.78 -14.07
CA VAL A 308 3.90 10.58 -12.67
C VAL A 308 3.79 11.92 -11.95
N GLN A 309 4.73 12.85 -12.16
CA GLN A 309 4.69 14.20 -11.57
C GLN A 309 3.46 14.98 -12.03
N GLU A 310 3.13 14.94 -13.32
CA GLU A 310 1.92 15.56 -13.88
C GLU A 310 0.64 15.06 -13.20
N CYS A 311 0.59 13.78 -12.78
CA CYS A 311 -0.58 13.28 -12.05
C CYS A 311 -0.85 14.05 -10.75
N PHE A 312 0.18 14.64 -10.13
CA PHE A 312 0.08 15.44 -8.90
C PHE A 312 -0.10 16.95 -9.15
N GLU A 313 -0.02 17.41 -10.39
CA GLU A 313 -0.25 18.80 -10.74
C GLU A 313 -1.76 19.13 -10.76
N LEU A 314 -2.08 20.38 -10.43
CA LEU A 314 -3.45 20.87 -10.40
C LEU A 314 -4.09 20.84 -11.80
N HIS A 315 -5.32 20.35 -11.91
CA HIS A 315 -6.11 20.27 -13.16
C HIS A 315 -5.53 19.36 -14.25
N ALA A 316 -4.61 18.47 -13.90
CA ALA A 316 -3.97 17.63 -14.89
C ALA A 316 -4.94 16.61 -15.54
N THR A 317 -6.02 16.21 -14.84
CA THR A 317 -7.09 15.36 -15.37
C THR A 317 -8.14 16.18 -16.14
N THR A 318 -8.33 15.87 -17.42
CA THR A 318 -9.17 16.62 -18.39
C THR A 318 -10.70 16.45 -18.23
N LYS A 319 -11.21 16.31 -17.00
CA LYS A 319 -12.67 16.21 -16.78
C LYS A 319 -13.29 17.61 -16.65
N SER A 320 -14.32 17.87 -17.46
CA SER A 320 -15.11 19.10 -17.55
C SER A 320 -16.16 19.30 -16.44
N THR A 321 -16.17 18.44 -15.42
CA THR A 321 -17.05 18.57 -14.25
C THR A 321 -16.42 19.53 -13.22
N ALA A 322 -17.18 20.54 -12.78
CA ALA A 322 -16.76 21.43 -11.71
C ALA A 322 -16.30 20.61 -10.48
N GLY A 323 -15.01 20.69 -10.12
CA GLY A 323 -14.42 19.99 -8.97
C GLY A 323 -13.51 18.78 -9.28
N SER A 324 -13.39 18.32 -10.54
CA SER A 324 -12.43 17.28 -10.92
C SER A 324 -11.08 17.87 -11.34
N GLY A 325 -9.99 17.51 -10.66
CA GLY A 325 -8.63 17.91 -11.02
C GLY A 325 -7.70 18.32 -9.87
N ALA A 326 -8.20 18.46 -8.63
CA ALA A 326 -7.41 18.91 -7.47
C ALA A 326 -7.03 17.79 -6.47
N GLY A 327 -7.38 16.52 -6.74
CA GLY A 327 -7.28 15.44 -5.76
C GLY A 327 -5.83 15.16 -5.33
N LEU A 328 -4.94 14.88 -6.28
CA LEU A 328 -3.54 14.55 -5.96
C LEU A 328 -2.69 15.79 -5.58
N SER A 329 -3.05 17.00 -6.03
CA SER A 329 -2.41 18.22 -5.53
C SER A 329 -2.76 18.49 -4.06
N TYR A 330 -4.00 18.20 -3.64
CA TYR A 330 -4.40 18.24 -2.23
C TYR A 330 -3.65 17.20 -1.37
N VAL A 331 -3.34 16.02 -1.94
CA VAL A 331 -2.52 14.99 -1.28
C VAL A 331 -1.16 15.56 -0.87
N LEU A 332 -0.48 16.35 -1.71
CA LEU A 332 0.83 16.94 -1.38
C LEU A 332 0.75 17.90 -0.18
N GLN A 333 -0.25 18.79 -0.19
CA GLN A 333 -0.46 19.73 0.92
C GLN A 333 -0.73 18.98 2.23
N THR A 334 -1.50 17.91 2.13
CA THR A 334 -1.80 17.02 3.26
C THR A 334 -0.53 16.35 3.79
N LEU A 335 0.30 15.76 2.92
CA LEU A 335 1.55 15.11 3.32
C LEU A 335 2.51 16.09 4.02
N GLN A 336 2.59 17.34 3.53
CA GLN A 336 3.34 18.42 4.18
C GLN A 336 2.83 18.76 5.57
N ARG A 337 1.50 18.91 5.74
CA ARG A 337 0.90 19.17 7.05
C ARG A 337 1.14 18.05 8.07
N LEU A 338 1.20 16.80 7.59
CA LEU A 338 1.39 15.62 8.43
C LEU A 338 2.87 15.35 8.76
N ASN A 339 3.83 16.11 8.19
CA ASN A 339 5.26 15.81 8.23
C ASN A 339 5.53 14.34 7.83
N ALA A 340 4.83 13.89 6.80
CA ALA A 340 4.81 12.49 6.42
C ALA A 340 6.00 12.10 5.53
N TYR A 341 6.25 10.80 5.42
CA TYR A 341 7.08 10.23 4.37
C TYR A 341 6.19 9.51 3.37
N LEU A 342 6.42 9.70 2.07
CA LEU A 342 5.74 9.00 0.99
C LEU A 342 6.73 8.10 0.24
N ARG A 343 6.33 6.85 0.02
CA ARG A 343 6.86 5.97 -1.03
C ARG A 343 5.76 5.65 -2.03
N LEU A 344 6.01 5.94 -3.31
CA LEU A 344 5.13 5.66 -4.43
C LEU A 344 5.80 4.67 -5.38
N ARG A 345 5.25 3.45 -5.47
CA ARG A 345 5.69 2.42 -6.42
C ARG A 345 4.65 2.24 -7.52
N THR A 346 5.01 2.59 -8.77
CA THR A 346 4.14 2.49 -9.95
C THR A 346 4.97 2.28 -11.21
N GLY A 347 4.49 1.47 -12.16
CA GLY A 347 5.19 1.26 -13.43
C GLY A 347 6.63 0.73 -13.25
N ARG A 348 7.63 1.41 -13.82
CA ARG A 348 9.07 1.11 -13.65
C ARG A 348 9.75 1.99 -12.62
N VAL A 349 9.00 2.82 -11.89
CA VAL A 349 9.58 3.79 -10.96
C VAL A 349 9.14 3.55 -9.53
N CYS A 350 10.05 3.87 -8.60
CA CYS A 350 9.76 4.01 -7.19
C CYS A 350 10.26 5.37 -6.73
N LEU A 351 9.33 6.24 -6.38
CA LEU A 351 9.60 7.61 -5.98
C LEU A 351 9.35 7.77 -4.48
N VAL A 352 10.20 8.53 -3.82
CA VAL A 352 10.10 8.80 -2.38
C VAL A 352 10.25 10.28 -2.10
N GLN A 353 9.52 10.76 -1.08
CA GLN A 353 9.60 12.13 -0.63
C GLN A 353 9.38 12.22 0.87
N ASP A 354 10.28 12.95 1.53
CA ASP A 354 10.18 13.34 2.93
C ASP A 354 9.56 14.74 3.02
N PHE A 355 8.46 14.86 3.76
CA PHE A 355 7.74 16.11 3.98
C PHE A 355 7.95 16.68 5.40
N SER A 356 8.87 16.16 6.20
CA SER A 356 9.14 16.68 7.55
C SER A 356 9.85 18.04 7.58
N SER A 357 10.48 18.42 6.47
CA SER A 357 11.12 19.73 6.33
C SER A 357 10.09 20.75 5.82
N PRO A 358 9.87 21.88 6.53
CA PRO A 358 8.91 22.89 6.11
C PRO A 358 9.33 23.51 4.78
N LYS A 359 8.38 23.57 3.85
CA LYS A 359 8.49 24.29 2.57
C LYS A 359 7.34 25.29 2.45
N ASN A 360 7.60 26.42 1.80
CA ASN A 360 6.58 27.45 1.56
C ASN A 360 5.43 26.94 0.68
N GLU A 361 5.74 26.05 -0.27
CA GLU A 361 4.77 25.44 -1.18
C GLU A 361 4.96 23.92 -1.23
N ALA A 362 3.85 23.18 -1.17
CA ALA A 362 3.87 21.74 -1.31
C ALA A 362 4.01 21.36 -2.78
N SER A 363 5.17 20.85 -3.16
CA SER A 363 5.46 20.36 -4.51
C SER A 363 5.87 18.89 -4.50
N PHE A 364 5.57 18.18 -5.58
CA PHE A 364 6.00 16.79 -5.77
C PHE A 364 7.40 16.74 -6.35
N SER A 365 8.39 17.07 -5.51
CA SER A 365 9.81 16.99 -5.82
C SER A 365 10.38 15.63 -5.41
N ALA A 366 9.70 14.55 -5.79
CA ALA A 366 10.06 13.20 -5.35
C ALA A 366 11.34 12.72 -6.03
N GLN A 367 12.14 11.96 -5.30
CA GLN A 367 13.41 11.42 -5.78
C GLN A 367 13.28 9.92 -5.99
N HIS A 368 14.09 9.33 -6.87
CA HIS A 368 14.18 7.87 -6.96
C HIS A 368 14.57 7.29 -5.60
N TRP A 369 13.90 6.21 -5.22
CA TRP A 369 14.21 5.44 -4.01
C TRP A 369 15.65 4.92 -4.08
N LEU A 370 15.99 4.21 -5.16
CA LEU A 370 17.35 3.78 -5.46
C LEU A 370 17.97 4.73 -6.50
N LYS A 371 18.87 5.62 -6.06
CA LYS A 371 19.49 6.61 -6.95
C LYS A 371 20.29 5.97 -8.08
N GLU A 372 21.04 4.91 -7.75
CA GLU A 372 21.88 4.18 -8.70
C GLU A 372 21.09 3.23 -9.61
N GLN A 373 19.80 3.01 -9.30
CA GLN A 373 18.89 2.15 -10.07
C GLN A 373 17.51 2.83 -10.21
N PRO A 374 17.43 3.91 -11.02
CA PRO A 374 16.18 4.66 -11.18
C PRO A 374 15.11 3.87 -11.94
N GLU A 375 15.53 2.94 -12.82
CA GLU A 375 14.68 1.98 -13.51
C GLU A 375 14.53 0.69 -12.69
N LEU A 376 13.29 0.38 -12.33
CA LEU A 376 12.90 -0.89 -11.73
C LEU A 376 12.08 -1.71 -12.73
N PRO A 377 11.94 -3.02 -12.50
CA PRO A 377 11.03 -3.85 -13.28
C PRO A 377 9.61 -3.30 -13.31
N MET A 378 8.86 -3.60 -14.37
CA MET A 378 7.46 -3.19 -14.45
C MET A 378 6.65 -3.85 -13.31
N THR A 379 5.80 -3.06 -12.66
CA THR A 379 4.92 -3.53 -11.59
C THR A 379 3.46 -3.27 -11.91
N ALA A 380 2.57 -4.05 -11.29
CA ALA A 380 1.13 -3.84 -11.35
C ALA A 380 0.72 -2.61 -10.51
N GLY A 381 -0.07 -1.73 -11.12
CA GLY A 381 -0.79 -0.65 -10.44
C GLY A 381 0.09 0.40 -9.78
N ALA A 382 -0.50 1.10 -8.81
CA ALA A 382 0.17 2.07 -7.97
C ALA A 382 0.03 1.70 -6.48
N CYS A 383 1.10 1.89 -5.72
CA CYS A 383 1.10 1.68 -4.26
C CYS A 383 1.70 2.90 -3.56
N TYR A 384 0.87 3.58 -2.78
CA TYR A 384 1.23 4.70 -1.92
C TYR A 384 1.43 4.16 -0.51
N SER A 385 2.67 4.13 -0.03
CA SER A 385 2.99 3.80 1.37
C SER A 385 3.39 5.09 2.09
N ILE A 386 2.53 5.54 3.01
CA ILE A 386 2.64 6.83 3.67
C ILE A 386 2.91 6.59 5.16
N VAL A 387 3.98 7.17 5.70
CA VAL A 387 4.35 7.04 7.10
C VAL A 387 4.11 8.36 7.81
N VAL A 388 3.25 8.33 8.83
CA VAL A 388 2.91 9.49 9.66
C VAL A 388 3.48 9.28 11.07
N PRO A 389 4.28 10.22 11.60
CA PRO A 389 4.79 10.12 12.97
C PRO A 389 3.67 10.38 13.99
N LEU A 390 3.44 9.43 14.91
CA LEU A 390 2.43 9.57 15.96
C LEU A 390 3.01 10.38 17.13
N SER A 391 2.96 11.71 17.03
CA SER A 391 3.48 12.65 18.07
C SER A 391 2.51 12.80 19.23
N LYS A 392 2.88 13.53 20.32
CA LYS A 392 1.94 13.84 21.43
C LYS A 392 0.77 14.75 21.03
N VAL A 393 0.78 15.30 19.81
CA VAL A 393 -0.41 15.95 19.21
C VAL A 393 -1.34 14.89 18.57
N LEU A 394 -0.89 13.64 18.54
CA LEU A 394 -1.53 12.44 18.02
C LEU A 394 -1.31 11.24 18.98
N LEU A 395 -1.08 11.45 20.28
CA LEU A 395 -0.88 10.47 21.36
C LEU A 395 -1.12 11.14 22.71
#